data_AF-S7NUH3-F1
#
_entry.id   AF-S7NUH3-F1
#
_cell.length_a   1.000
_cell.length_b   1.000
_cell.length_c   1.000
_cell.angle_alpha   90.00
_cell.angle_beta   90.00
_cell.angle_gamma   90.00
#
_symmetry.space_group_name_H-M   'P 1'
#
loop_
_entity.id
_entity.type
_entity.pdbx_description
1 polymer ?
#
loop_
_entity_poly.entity_id
_entity_poly.type
_entity_poly.pdbx_seq_one_letter_code
_entity_poly.pdbx_strand_id
1 'polypeptide(L)'
;MLHANPSHERAGGNLRYFEQLLEEERGKMASNQTEAGQAPQDSIYERPADYLPERDVYESLCRGEGVKLTPKRQKRLFCRYHDGNGTPQLLIAPFKEEDEWDSPHIVRYYDVMSDEEIQRIKEIAKPKVGVCRSFLGPGTVGPFVA
;
A
#
# COMPACT_ATOMS: atom_id res chain seq x y z
N MET A 1 0.23 -12.86 6.87
CA MET A 1 -1.12 -12.83 6.27
C MET A 1 -1.88 -14.14 6.43
N LEU A 2 -1.37 -15.29 5.97
CA LEU A 2 -2.06 -16.58 6.14
C LEU A 2 -2.15 -17.06 7.60
N HIS A 3 -1.12 -16.84 8.42
CA HIS A 3 -1.18 -17.11 9.87
C HIS A 3 -2.18 -16.22 10.62
N ALA A 4 -2.47 -15.02 10.10
CA ALA A 4 -3.40 -14.09 10.72
C ALA A 4 -4.85 -14.33 10.27
N ASN A 5 -5.05 -14.77 9.02
CA ASN A 5 -6.35 -15.21 8.51
C ASN A 5 -6.13 -16.29 7.43
N PRO A 6 -6.26 -17.58 7.79
CA PRO A 6 -6.04 -18.70 6.87
C PRO A 6 -7.01 -18.75 5.69
N SER A 7 -8.21 -18.18 5.83
CA SER A 7 -9.26 -18.18 4.81
C SER A 7 -9.26 -16.93 3.92
N HIS A 8 -8.18 -16.14 3.95
CA HIS A 8 -8.09 -14.92 3.16
C HIS A 8 -8.00 -15.24 1.66
N GLU A 9 -9.07 -14.92 0.93
CA GLU A 9 -9.31 -15.29 -0.49
C GLU A 9 -8.10 -15.04 -1.41
N ARG A 10 -7.38 -13.92 -1.23
CA ARG A 10 -6.21 -13.56 -2.06
C ARG A 10 -4.86 -14.08 -1.54
N ALA A 11 -4.78 -14.44 -0.26
CA ALA A 11 -3.50 -14.71 0.37
C ALA A 11 -2.89 -16.05 -0.09
N GLY A 12 -3.73 -17.06 -0.34
CA GLY A 12 -3.28 -18.35 -0.86
C GLY A 12 -2.71 -18.26 -2.29
N GLY A 13 -3.33 -17.45 -3.14
CA GLY A 13 -2.83 -17.19 -4.50
C GLY A 13 -1.51 -16.44 -4.51
N ASN A 14 -1.40 -15.37 -3.70
CA ASN A 14 -0.15 -14.63 -3.55
C ASN A 14 0.97 -15.52 -3.01
N LEU A 15 0.69 -16.39 -2.02
CA LEU A 15 1.69 -17.31 -1.46
C LEU A 15 2.30 -18.19 -2.56
N ARG A 16 1.46 -18.89 -3.32
CA ARG A 16 1.92 -19.79 -4.40
C ARG A 16 2.73 -19.04 -5.46
N TYR A 17 2.28 -17.84 -5.82
CA TYR A 17 2.98 -16.98 -6.77
C TYR A 17 4.39 -16.64 -6.30
N PHE A 18 4.54 -16.19 -5.04
CA PHE A 18 5.86 -15.85 -4.50
C PHE A 18 6.73 -17.09 -4.25
N GLU A 19 6.15 -18.22 -3.85
CA GLU A 19 6.87 -19.49 -3.72
C GLU A 19 7.47 -19.92 -5.06
N GLN A 20 6.70 -19.83 -6.16
CA GLN A 20 7.20 -20.13 -7.50
C GLN A 20 8.33 -19.18 -7.92
N LEU A 21 8.15 -17.88 -7.68
CA LEU A 21 9.17 -16.87 -8.00
C LEU A 21 10.49 -17.14 -7.26
N LEU A 22 10.42 -17.52 -5.98
CA LEU A 22 11.59 -17.87 -5.18
C LEU A 22 12.31 -19.12 -5.68
N GLU A 23 11.56 -20.13 -6.14
CA GLU A 23 12.13 -21.35 -6.71
C GLU A 23 12.80 -21.08 -8.07
N GLU A 24 12.19 -20.21 -8.90
CA GLU A 24 12.77 -19.76 -10.16
C GLU A 24 14.07 -18.98 -9.95
N GLU A 25 14.12 -18.06 -8.98
CA GLU A 25 15.34 -17.34 -8.62
C GLU A 25 16.42 -18.28 -8.05
N ARG A 26 16.04 -19.27 -7.24
CA ARG A 26 16.97 -20.30 -6.75
C ARG A 26 17.54 -21.14 -7.90
N GLY A 27 16.72 -21.47 -8.89
CA GLY A 27 17.14 -22.16 -10.11
C GLY A 27 18.16 -21.36 -10.92
N LYS A 28 17.94 -20.04 -11.07
CA LYS A 28 18.87 -19.13 -11.78
C LYS A 28 20.20 -18.95 -11.03
N MET A 29 20.16 -18.93 -9.70
CA MET A 29 21.37 -18.88 -8.85
C MET A 29 22.17 -20.18 -8.93
N ALA A 30 21.50 -21.33 -9.03
CA ALA A 30 22.14 -22.65 -9.16
C ALA A 30 22.82 -22.85 -10.53
N SER A 31 22.31 -22.24 -11.60
CA SER A 31 22.98 -22.27 -12.91
C SER A 31 24.24 -21.41 -13.01
N ASN A 32 24.48 -20.50 -12.05
CA ASN A 32 25.57 -19.52 -12.09
C ASN A 32 26.72 -19.80 -11.11
N GLN A 33 26.79 -20.94 -10.43
CA GLN A 33 27.84 -21.19 -9.44
C GLN A 33 28.44 -22.60 -9.53
N THR A 34 29.52 -22.75 -10.29
CA THR A 34 30.69 -23.47 -9.78
C THR A 34 31.45 -22.50 -8.88
N GLU A 35 31.24 -22.62 -7.56
CA GLU A 35 32.28 -22.68 -6.51
C GLU A 35 31.60 -22.50 -5.16
N ALA A 36 31.62 -23.58 -4.38
CA ALA A 36 31.01 -23.68 -3.05
C ALA A 36 31.92 -23.07 -1.98
N GLY A 37 31.37 -22.21 -1.12
CA GLY A 37 32.08 -21.68 0.04
C GLY A 37 31.14 -21.15 1.11
N GLN A 38 31.02 -21.93 2.19
CA GLN A 38 30.77 -21.59 3.61
C GLN A 38 29.76 -20.49 3.99
N ALA A 39 28.85 -20.84 4.92
CA ALA A 39 27.91 -19.92 5.55
C ALA A 39 28.62 -18.72 6.23
N PRO A 40 28.26 -17.45 5.94
CA PRO A 40 28.89 -16.31 6.60
C PRO A 40 28.27 -16.03 7.97
N GLN A 41 29.15 -15.84 8.94
CA GLN A 41 28.92 -15.24 10.25
C GLN A 41 28.40 -13.81 10.10
N ASP A 42 27.51 -13.38 11.01
CA ASP A 42 27.02 -11.99 11.18
C ASP A 42 27.04 -11.17 9.89
N SER A 43 26.17 -11.53 8.94
CA SER A 43 26.01 -10.76 7.72
C SER A 43 25.47 -9.38 8.08
N ILE A 44 26.36 -8.39 8.17
CA ILE A 44 26.04 -7.04 7.73
C ILE A 44 25.42 -7.26 6.36
N TYR A 45 24.11 -7.07 6.25
CA TYR A 45 23.41 -7.23 5.00
C TYR A 45 24.11 -6.33 3.97
N GLU A 46 24.92 -6.94 3.11
CA GLU A 46 25.71 -6.21 2.13
C GLU A 46 24.74 -5.85 1.01
N ARG A 47 24.35 -4.57 1.01
CA ARG A 47 23.36 -4.02 0.09
C ARG A 47 23.80 -4.34 -1.34
N PRO A 48 23.01 -5.10 -2.13
CA PRO A 48 23.30 -5.32 -3.54
C PRO A 48 23.39 -3.97 -4.26
N ALA A 49 24.33 -3.85 -5.21
CA ALA A 49 24.51 -2.63 -6.00
C ALA A 49 23.16 -2.16 -6.56
N ASP A 50 22.78 -0.94 -6.22
CA ASP A 50 21.42 -0.44 -6.44
C ASP A 50 21.08 -0.39 -7.94
N TYR A 51 20.09 -1.18 -8.35
CA TYR A 51 19.56 -1.20 -9.72
C TYR A 51 18.63 -0.01 -10.02
N LEU A 52 18.30 0.79 -8.99
CA LEU A 52 17.45 1.98 -9.10
C LEU A 52 18.17 3.19 -8.48
N PRO A 53 18.52 4.21 -9.28
CA PRO A 53 19.22 5.39 -8.79
C PRO A 53 18.38 6.23 -7.80
N GLU A 54 17.05 6.10 -7.77
CA GLU A 54 16.15 6.83 -6.87
C GLU A 54 15.93 6.13 -5.51
N ARG A 55 16.52 4.95 -5.30
CA ARG A 55 16.24 4.14 -4.11
C ARG A 55 16.57 4.85 -2.80
N ASP A 56 17.74 5.50 -2.72
CA ASP A 56 18.14 6.23 -1.52
C ASP A 56 17.18 7.38 -1.22
N VAL A 57 16.68 8.05 -2.27
CA VAL A 57 15.65 9.09 -2.14
C VAL A 57 14.37 8.49 -1.60
N TYR A 58 13.89 7.38 -2.17
CA TYR A 58 12.69 6.69 -1.67
C TYR A 58 12.83 6.26 -0.20
N GLU A 59 13.94 5.64 0.17
CA GLU A 59 14.20 5.21 1.55
C GLU A 59 14.32 6.39 2.52
N SER A 60 14.84 7.53 2.08
CA SER A 60 14.86 8.77 2.88
C SER A 60 13.43 9.29 3.15
N LEU A 61 12.52 9.19 2.17
CA LEU A 61 11.12 9.57 2.33
C LEU A 61 10.40 8.65 3.33
N CYS A 62 10.67 7.35 3.31
CA CYS A 62 10.14 6.38 4.27
C CYS A 62 10.58 6.67 5.71
N ARG A 63 11.75 7.28 5.91
CA ARG A 63 12.24 7.76 7.21
C ARG A 63 11.70 9.14 7.62
N GLY A 64 10.97 9.81 6.73
CA GLY A 64 10.49 11.17 6.96
C GLY A 64 11.56 12.25 6.81
N GLU A 65 12.66 11.96 6.09
CA GLU A 65 13.74 12.91 5.79
C GLU A 65 13.42 13.80 4.58
N GLY A 66 12.23 13.66 3.98
CA GLY A 66 11.76 14.44 2.83
C GLY A 66 11.48 15.91 3.10
N VAL A 67 10.70 16.53 2.20
CA VAL A 67 10.33 17.95 2.28
C VAL A 67 9.55 18.19 3.58
N LYS A 68 10.10 19.04 4.47
CA LYS A 68 9.45 19.48 5.70
C LYS A 68 8.93 20.92 5.55
N LEU A 69 7.81 21.24 6.19
CA LEU A 69 7.37 22.62 6.25
C LEU A 69 8.36 23.46 7.05
N THR A 70 8.52 24.72 6.66
CA THR A 70 9.21 25.69 7.52
C THR A 70 8.36 25.95 8.75
N PRO A 71 8.96 26.28 9.92
CA PRO A 71 8.20 26.57 11.14
C PRO A 71 7.15 27.67 10.95
N LYS A 72 7.43 28.65 10.07
CA LYS A 72 6.49 29.71 9.70
C LYS A 72 5.25 29.18 8.97
N ARG A 73 5.41 28.20 8.06
CA ARG A 73 4.29 27.57 7.35
C ARG A 73 3.52 26.63 8.27
N GLN A 74 4.22 25.84 9.08
CA GLN A 74 3.58 24.92 10.04
C GLN A 74 2.68 25.65 11.04
N LYS A 75 3.05 26.84 11.49
CA LYS A 75 2.21 27.68 12.37
C LYS A 75 0.88 28.11 11.75
N ARG A 76 0.73 28.03 10.42
CA ARG A 76 -0.53 28.35 9.72
C ARG A 76 -1.47 27.16 9.63
N LEU A 77 -1.02 25.95 9.96
CA LEU A 77 -1.86 24.76 9.99
C LEU A 77 -2.67 24.75 11.30
N PHE A 78 -3.97 24.47 11.21
CA PHE A 78 -4.84 24.46 12.38
C PHE A 78 -5.92 23.37 12.29
N CYS A 79 -6.40 22.94 13.45
CA CYS A 79 -7.54 22.04 13.58
C CYS A 79 -8.82 22.86 13.77
N ARG A 80 -9.92 22.45 13.14
CA ARG A 80 -11.22 23.12 13.22
C ARG A 80 -12.38 22.12 13.19
N TYR A 81 -13.53 22.56 13.69
CA TYR A 81 -14.80 21.87 13.47
C TYR A 81 -15.44 22.45 12.21
N HIS A 82 -15.68 21.59 11.21
CA HIS A 82 -16.25 21.99 9.93
C HIS A 82 -17.72 21.59 9.85
N ASP A 83 -18.59 22.57 9.61
CA ASP A 83 -20.05 22.44 9.59
C ASP A 83 -20.62 22.25 8.16
N GLY A 84 -19.74 22.06 7.17
CA GLY A 84 -20.16 21.87 5.78
C GLY A 84 -20.91 23.07 5.20
N ASN A 85 -20.52 24.29 5.58
CA ASN A 85 -21.17 25.52 5.12
C ASN A 85 -22.66 25.58 5.49
N GLY A 86 -22.97 25.21 6.75
CA GLY A 86 -24.34 25.21 7.27
C GLY A 86 -25.16 23.97 6.92
N THR A 87 -24.52 22.84 6.64
CA THR A 87 -25.25 21.58 6.38
C THR A 87 -25.92 21.12 7.68
N PRO A 88 -27.25 20.88 7.72
CA PRO A 88 -27.98 20.66 8.97
C PRO A 88 -27.44 19.54 9.86
N GLN A 89 -26.95 18.46 9.25
CA GLN A 89 -26.37 17.32 9.97
C GLN A 89 -25.04 17.67 10.64
N LEU A 90 -24.21 18.48 9.97
CA LEU A 90 -22.89 18.91 10.45
C LEU A 90 -22.96 20.10 11.40
N LEU A 91 -24.10 20.79 11.50
CA LEU A 91 -24.35 21.75 12.58
C LEU A 91 -24.48 21.04 13.94
N ILE A 92 -25.02 19.81 13.96
CA ILE A 92 -25.19 19.01 15.18
C ILE A 92 -23.94 18.19 15.47
N ALA A 93 -23.33 17.61 14.43
CA ALA A 93 -22.13 16.80 14.54
C ALA A 93 -21.08 17.25 13.50
N PRO A 94 -20.34 18.34 13.77
CA PRO A 94 -19.35 18.85 12.83
C PRO A 94 -18.17 17.90 12.68
N PHE A 95 -17.61 17.85 11.48
CA PHE A 95 -16.42 17.05 11.24
C PHE A 95 -15.18 17.68 11.87
N LYS A 96 -14.30 16.82 12.38
CA LYS A 96 -12.99 17.23 12.89
C LYS A 96 -12.05 17.34 11.69
N GLU A 97 -11.59 18.54 11.40
CA GLU A 97 -10.75 18.86 10.25
C GLU A 97 -9.36 19.31 10.73
N GLU A 98 -8.29 18.78 10.13
CA GLU A 98 -6.89 19.17 10.38
C GLU A 98 -6.17 19.48 9.07
N ASP A 99 -5.53 20.65 9.01
CA ASP A 99 -4.66 21.01 7.90
C ASP A 99 -3.32 20.25 8.02
N GLU A 100 -3.05 19.30 7.12
CA GLU A 100 -1.76 18.57 7.10
C GLU A 100 -0.69 19.31 6.30
N TRP A 101 -1.09 20.06 5.27
CA TRP A 101 -0.17 20.76 4.38
C TRP A 101 -0.81 22.00 3.77
N ASP A 102 -0.01 23.05 3.53
CA ASP A 102 -0.48 24.34 3.01
C ASP A 102 -0.43 24.47 1.48
N SER A 103 0.51 23.80 0.78
CA SER A 103 0.59 23.82 -0.70
C SER A 103 1.26 22.56 -1.28
N PRO A 104 0.50 21.65 -1.94
CA PRO A 104 -0.95 21.72 -2.14
C PRO A 104 -1.71 21.67 -0.81
N HIS A 105 -2.86 22.30 -0.72
CA HIS A 105 -3.63 22.29 0.52
C HIS A 105 -4.15 20.86 0.79
N ILE A 106 -3.62 20.21 1.82
CA ILE A 106 -4.00 18.84 2.22
C ILE A 106 -4.67 18.93 3.57
N VAL A 107 -5.85 18.34 3.66
CA VAL A 107 -6.71 18.37 4.84
C VAL A 107 -7.09 16.93 5.20
N ARG A 108 -6.97 16.57 6.47
CA ARG A 108 -7.42 15.30 7.02
C ARG A 108 -8.69 15.50 7.83
N TYR A 109 -9.68 14.68 7.55
CA TYR A 109 -10.89 14.59 8.35
C TYR A 109 -10.83 13.37 9.28
N TYR A 110 -11.23 13.55 10.52
CA TYR A 110 -11.31 12.49 11.53
C TYR A 110 -12.75 12.09 11.81
N ASP A 111 -12.93 10.80 12.12
CA ASP A 111 -14.20 10.20 12.56
C ASP A 111 -15.38 10.50 11.63
N VAL A 112 -15.12 10.55 10.32
CA VAL A 112 -16.15 10.85 9.31
C VAL A 112 -17.17 9.73 9.16
N MET A 113 -16.80 8.51 9.55
CA MET A 113 -17.56 7.29 9.33
C MET A 113 -17.35 6.32 10.48
N SER A 114 -18.40 5.63 10.90
CA SER A 114 -18.31 4.61 11.95
C SER A 114 -17.66 3.32 11.47
N ASP A 115 -17.15 2.49 12.38
CA ASP A 115 -16.54 1.21 12.04
C ASP A 115 -17.53 0.26 11.34
N GLU A 116 -18.81 0.30 11.72
CA GLU A 116 -19.87 -0.49 11.09
C GLU A 116 -20.13 -0.04 9.64
N GLU A 117 -20.17 1.28 9.41
CA GLU A 117 -20.30 1.85 8.08
C GLU A 117 -19.09 1.51 7.20
N ILE A 118 -17.88 1.62 7.75
CA ILE A 118 -16.63 1.22 7.09
C ILE A 118 -16.70 -0.26 6.70
N GLN A 119 -17.15 -1.13 7.62
CA GLN A 119 -17.26 -2.56 7.37
C GLN A 119 -18.29 -2.86 6.29
N ARG A 120 -19.44 -2.19 6.33
CA ARG A 120 -20.49 -2.34 5.31
C ARG A 120 -20.01 -1.89 3.93
N ILE A 121 -19.26 -0.78 3.84
CA ILE A 121 -18.65 -0.34 2.59
C ILE A 121 -17.63 -1.36 2.08
N LYS A 122 -16.79 -1.91 2.96
CA LYS A 122 -15.86 -2.99 2.58
C LYS A 122 -16.60 -4.20 2.01
N GLU A 123 -17.72 -4.61 2.60
CA GLU A 123 -18.54 -5.73 2.11
C GLU A 123 -19.15 -5.44 0.73
N ILE A 124 -19.70 -4.25 0.53
CA ILE A 124 -20.31 -3.84 -0.74
C ILE A 124 -19.24 -3.66 -1.85
N ALA A 125 -18.01 -3.28 -1.48
CA ALA A 125 -16.92 -3.10 -2.43
C ALA A 125 -16.30 -4.44 -2.89
N LYS A 126 -16.29 -5.47 -2.03
CA LYS A 126 -15.62 -6.76 -2.29
C LYS A 126 -16.04 -7.52 -3.57
N PRO A 127 -17.25 -7.38 -4.14
CA PRO A 127 -17.57 -8.01 -5.42
C PRO A 127 -17.65 -7.03 -6.62
N LYS A 128 -17.38 -5.72 -6.45
CA LYS A 128 -17.57 -4.70 -7.51
C LYS A 128 -16.28 -4.10 -8.08
N VAL A 129 -15.12 -4.39 -7.50
CA VAL A 129 -13.84 -4.13 -8.17
C VAL A 129 -13.70 -5.20 -9.25
N GLY A 130 -14.34 -4.95 -10.39
CA GLY A 130 -14.38 -5.88 -11.51
C GLY A 130 -12.97 -6.28 -11.90
N VAL A 131 -12.70 -7.58 -11.89
CA VAL A 131 -11.68 -8.17 -12.76
C VAL A 131 -12.03 -7.67 -14.17
N CYS A 132 -11.21 -6.80 -14.75
CA CYS A 132 -11.34 -6.43 -16.16
C CYS A 132 -11.27 -7.73 -16.97
N ARG A 133 -12.43 -8.26 -17.38
CA ARG A 133 -12.49 -9.31 -18.39
C ARG A 133 -12.12 -8.67 -19.70
N SER A 134 -10.87 -8.81 -20.12
CA SER A 134 -10.50 -8.58 -21.51
C SER A 134 -11.26 -9.58 -22.37
N PHE A 135 -12.21 -9.10 -23.17
CA PHE A 135 -12.82 -9.87 -24.25
C PHE A 135 -11.74 -10.22 -25.28
N LEU A 136 -11.21 -11.44 -25.24
CA LEU A 136 -10.40 -11.98 -26.34
C LEU A 136 -11.32 -12.74 -27.30
N GLY A 137 -12.05 -11.99 -28.14
CA GLY A 137 -12.71 -12.52 -29.33
C GLY A 137 -13.81 -13.58 -29.11
N PRO A 138 -14.48 -14.02 -30.19
CA PRO A 138 -15.64 -14.89 -30.11
C PRO A 138 -15.22 -16.36 -30.04
N GLY A 139 -15.55 -17.04 -28.94
CA GLY A 139 -15.83 -18.48 -28.99
C GLY A 139 -15.06 -19.42 -28.07
N THR A 140 -14.13 -18.96 -27.23
CA THR A 140 -13.45 -19.85 -26.27
C THR A 140 -13.45 -19.27 -24.86
N VAL A 141 -14.32 -19.79 -24.01
CA VAL A 141 -14.23 -19.58 -22.55
C VAL A 141 -13.19 -20.57 -22.02
N GLY A 142 -11.91 -20.23 -22.18
CA GLY A 142 -10.83 -20.92 -21.49
C GLY A 142 -10.64 -20.31 -20.09
N PRO A 143 -10.29 -21.10 -19.05
CA PRO A 143 -9.73 -20.50 -17.85
C PRO A 143 -8.44 -19.78 -18.27
N PHE A 144 -8.36 -18.49 -17.95
CA PHE A 144 -7.15 -17.72 -18.20
C PHE A 144 -6.06 -18.25 -17.28
N VAL A 145 -5.07 -18.91 -17.88
CA VAL A 145 -3.78 -19.23 -17.25
C VAL A 145 -3.05 -17.90 -17.13
N ALA A 146 -2.71 -17.53 -15.89
CA ALA A 146 -1.84 -16.40 -15.60
C ALA A 146 -0.40 -16.71 -16.03
#